data_AF-A0A174LPW8-F1
#
_entry.id   AF-A0A174LPW8-F1
#
_cell.length_a   1.000
_cell.length_b   1.000
_cell.length_c   1.000
_cell.angle_alpha   90.00
_cell.angle_beta   90.00
_cell.angle_gamma   90.00
#
_symmetry.space_group_name_H-M   'P 1'
#
loop_
_entity.id
_entity.type
_entity.pdbx_description
1 polymer ?
#
loop_
_entity_poly.entity_id
_entity_poly.type
_entity_poly.pdbx_seq_one_letter_code
_entity_poly.pdbx_strand_id
1 'polypeptide(L)'
;MKKRLAGSYTIEAAFIMALVLWAVLFSVQAAYRLRDETVGAMALQGASEYLRHGEEITAEEAVAYAERLAGRPFSWSGYKFIIEEKRTALMGRSVSASGKGGTWSLSIRQNEYDPENFLRMCSLLNQEE
;
A
#
# COMPACT_ATOMS: atom_id res chain seq x y z
N MET A 1 -12.92 -13.86 60.03
CA MET A 1 -13.35 -13.13 58.82
C MET A 1 -12.18 -12.28 58.33
N LYS A 2 -11.56 -12.62 57.19
CA LYS A 2 -10.44 -11.83 56.63
C LYS A 2 -10.97 -10.47 56.19
N LYS A 3 -10.54 -9.38 56.85
CA LYS A 3 -10.87 -8.00 56.45
C LYS A 3 -10.24 -7.75 55.08
N ARG A 4 -11.06 -7.69 54.02
CA ARG A 4 -10.61 -7.21 52.70
C ARG A 4 -10.29 -5.72 52.84
N LEU A 5 -9.04 -5.35 52.60
CA LEU A 5 -8.59 -3.96 52.66
C LEU A 5 -9.28 -3.18 51.53
N ALA A 6 -9.90 -2.04 51.85
CA ALA A 6 -10.65 -1.23 50.89
C ALA A 6 -9.81 -0.75 49.68
N GLY A 7 -8.48 -0.76 49.79
CA GLY A 7 -7.55 -0.45 48.70
C GLY A 7 -7.30 -1.58 47.70
N SER A 8 -7.77 -2.80 47.93
CA SER A 8 -7.57 -3.91 46.97
C SER A 8 -8.34 -3.69 45.66
N TYR A 9 -9.54 -3.12 45.72
CA TYR A 9 -10.38 -2.88 44.53
C TYR A 9 -9.82 -1.79 43.61
N THR A 10 -9.18 -0.76 44.18
CA THR A 10 -8.58 0.33 43.38
C THR A 10 -7.32 -0.12 42.66
N ILE A 11 -6.53 -1.02 43.27
CA ILE A 11 -5.35 -1.63 42.63
C ILE A 11 -5.77 -2.58 41.51
N GLU A 12 -6.78 -3.42 41.75
CA GLU A 12 -7.35 -4.31 40.72
C GLU A 12 -7.91 -3.51 39.53
N ALA A 13 -8.66 -2.44 39.81
CA ALA A 13 -9.19 -1.55 38.76
C ALA A 13 -8.07 -0.83 37.99
N ALA A 14 -7.02 -0.35 38.66
CA ALA A 14 -5.88 0.28 38.01
C ALA A 14 -5.13 -0.69 37.09
N PHE A 15 -4.96 -1.95 37.51
CA PHE A 15 -4.33 -2.98 36.68
C PHE A 15 -5.16 -3.33 35.44
N ILE A 16 -6.48 -3.46 35.60
CA ILE A 16 -7.40 -3.67 34.46
C ILE A 16 -7.33 -2.48 33.50
N MET A 17 -7.37 -1.25 34.01
CA MET A 17 -7.25 -0.04 33.18
C MET A 17 -5.92 0.03 32.45
N ALA A 18 -4.81 -0.35 33.09
CA ALA A 18 -3.50 -0.42 32.43
C ALA A 18 -3.51 -1.42 31.26
N LEU A 19 -4.10 -2.60 31.44
CA LEU A 19 -4.23 -3.59 30.37
C LEU A 19 -5.11 -3.09 29.21
N VAL A 20 -6.22 -2.41 29.52
CA VAL A 20 -7.10 -1.82 28.51
C VAL A 20 -6.37 -0.75 27.70
N LEU A 21 -5.68 0.18 28.37
CA LEU A 21 -4.89 1.21 27.69
C LEU A 21 -3.76 0.61 26.84
N TRP A 22 -3.13 -0.45 27.33
CA TRP A 22 -2.11 -1.18 26.59
C TRP A 22 -2.68 -1.83 25.33
N ALA A 23 -3.83 -2.50 25.43
CA ALA A 23 -4.51 -3.09 24.27
C ALA A 23 -4.91 -2.03 23.23
N VAL A 24 -5.41 -0.88 23.67
CA VAL A 24 -5.74 0.25 22.78
C VAL A 24 -4.48 0.78 22.09
N LEU A 25 -3.38 0.98 22.82
CA LEU A 25 -2.12 1.44 22.25
C LEU A 25 -1.61 0.50 21.16
N PHE A 26 -1.61 -0.80 21.41
CA PHE A 26 -1.21 -1.81 20.43
C PHE A 26 -2.12 -1.81 19.20
N SER A 27 -3.42 -1.66 19.40
CA SER A 27 -4.40 -1.59 18.30
C SER A 27 -4.15 -0.37 17.40
N VAL A 28 -3.88 0.78 18.01
CA VAL A 28 -3.56 2.02 17.28
C VAL A 28 -2.26 1.87 16.49
N GLN A 29 -1.21 1.28 17.10
CA GLN A 29 0.05 1.03 16.39
C GLN A 29 -0.12 0.07 15.21
N ALA A 30 -0.91 -0.99 15.38
CA ALA A 30 -1.22 -1.93 14.29
C ALA A 30 -2.00 -1.25 13.16
N ALA A 31 -2.96 -0.39 13.50
CA ALA A 31 -3.72 0.36 12.51
C ALA A 31 -2.85 1.34 11.70
N TYR A 32 -1.92 2.06 12.33
CA TYR A 32 -0.98 2.93 11.62
C TYR A 32 -0.07 2.16 10.67
N ARG A 33 0.40 0.98 11.10
CA ARG A 33 1.21 0.13 10.23
C ARG A 33 0.42 -0.35 9.02
N LEU A 34 -0.82 -0.82 9.22
CA LEU A 34 -1.68 -1.26 8.12
C LEU A 34 -2.00 -0.11 7.15
N ARG A 35 -2.26 1.09 7.69
CA ARG A 35 -2.45 2.30 6.89
C ARG A 35 -1.22 2.59 6.03
N ASP A 36 -0.03 2.58 6.61
CA ASP A 36 1.20 2.91 5.89
C ASP A 36 1.50 1.85 4.79
N GLU A 37 1.26 0.57 5.07
CA GLU A 37 1.36 -0.50 4.07
C GLU A 37 0.38 -0.29 2.90
N THR A 38 -0.86 0.06 3.22
CA THR A 38 -1.92 0.26 2.22
C THR A 38 -1.67 1.51 1.36
N VAL A 39 -1.27 2.61 1.99
CA VAL A 39 -0.95 3.87 1.30
C VAL A 39 0.27 3.69 0.40
N GLY A 40 1.32 3.01 0.87
CA GLY A 40 2.48 2.69 0.04
C GLY A 40 2.12 1.81 -1.16
N ALA A 41 1.27 0.81 -0.97
CA ALA A 41 0.80 -0.06 -2.05
C ALA A 41 -0.05 0.69 -3.08
N MET A 42 -0.99 1.52 -2.63
CA MET A 42 -1.82 2.34 -3.51
C MET A 42 -0.99 3.36 -4.29
N ALA A 43 -0.01 4.00 -3.65
CA ALA A 43 0.89 4.94 -4.32
C ALA A 43 1.73 4.26 -5.41
N LEU A 44 2.26 3.06 -5.12
CA LEU A 44 3.00 2.28 -6.10
C LEU A 44 2.12 1.86 -7.29
N GLN A 45 0.90 1.39 -7.01
CA GLN A 45 -0.06 1.01 -8.05
C GLN A 45 -0.47 2.21 -8.90
N GLY A 46 -0.86 3.32 -8.27
CA GLY A 46 -1.26 4.54 -8.97
C GLY A 46 -0.15 5.11 -9.84
N ALA A 47 1.10 5.07 -9.36
CA ALA A 47 2.25 5.49 -10.16
C ALA A 47 2.54 4.55 -11.34
N SER A 48 2.37 3.24 -11.14
CA SER A 48 2.51 2.26 -12.22
C SER A 48 1.46 2.47 -13.32
N GLU A 49 0.21 2.77 -12.94
CA GLU A 49 -0.85 3.09 -13.88
C GLU A 49 -0.60 4.44 -14.55
N TYR A 50 -0.16 5.45 -13.80
CA TYR A 50 0.17 6.77 -14.33
C TYR A 50 1.23 6.69 -15.45
N LEU A 51 2.29 5.91 -15.24
CA LEU A 51 3.31 5.65 -16.27
C LEU A 51 2.75 4.83 -17.45
N ARG A 52 1.86 3.88 -17.18
CA ARG A 52 1.27 3.01 -18.21
C ARG A 52 0.29 3.75 -19.12
N HIS A 53 -0.43 4.75 -18.61
CA HIS A 53 -1.39 5.55 -19.35
C HIS A 53 -0.78 6.82 -19.96
N GLY A 54 0.33 7.32 -19.40
CA GLY A 54 1.08 8.44 -19.97
C GLY A 54 1.90 8.03 -21.19
N GLU A 55 1.64 8.65 -22.34
CA GLU A 55 2.54 8.52 -23.50
C GLU A 55 3.81 9.36 -23.32
N GLU A 56 3.75 10.49 -22.60
CA GLU A 56 4.89 11.42 -22.40
C GLU A 56 5.47 11.42 -20.97
N ILE A 57 4.93 10.60 -20.07
CA ILE A 57 5.33 10.59 -18.65
C ILE A 57 6.61 9.78 -18.49
N THR A 58 7.60 10.34 -17.81
CA THR A 58 8.86 9.64 -17.50
C THR A 58 8.75 8.81 -16.22
N ALA A 59 9.64 7.82 -16.08
CA ALA A 59 9.70 6.99 -14.87
C ALA A 59 10.01 7.82 -13.61
N GLU A 60 10.81 8.88 -13.75
CA GLU A 60 11.16 9.80 -12.66
C GLU A 60 9.93 10.59 -12.17
N GLU A 61 9.09 11.06 -13.09
CA GLU A 61 7.84 11.75 -12.74
C GLU A 61 6.85 10.82 -12.03
N ALA A 62 6.79 9.55 -12.47
CA ALA A 62 5.97 8.53 -11.79
C ALA A 62 6.45 8.27 -10.36
N VAL A 63 7.77 8.25 -10.12
CA VAL A 63 8.32 8.12 -8.76
C VAL A 63 7.97 9.34 -7.91
N ALA A 64 8.13 10.56 -8.43
CA ALA A 64 7.75 11.78 -7.72
C ALA A 64 6.25 11.81 -7.39
N TYR A 65 5.41 11.33 -8.31
CA TYR A 65 3.98 11.15 -8.08
C TYR A 65 3.71 10.16 -6.93
N ALA A 66 4.38 9.01 -6.92
CA ALA A 66 4.26 8.01 -5.85
C ALA A 66 4.66 8.58 -4.49
N GLU A 67 5.78 9.31 -4.41
CA GLU A 67 6.26 9.94 -3.18
C GLU A 67 5.27 11.00 -2.66
N ARG A 68 4.70 11.81 -3.57
CA ARG A 68 3.69 12.81 -3.21
C ARG A 68 2.42 12.16 -2.68
N LEU A 69 1.97 11.06 -3.29
CA LEU A 69 0.75 10.35 -2.87
C LEU A 69 0.95 9.60 -1.55
N ALA A 70 2.09 8.94 -1.39
CA ALA A 70 2.40 8.17 -0.19
C ALA A 70 2.60 9.05 1.05
N GLY A 71 3.11 10.27 0.85
CA GLY A 71 3.37 11.23 1.91
C GLY A 71 4.36 10.71 2.95
N ARG A 72 4.28 11.22 4.18
CA ARG A 72 5.13 10.78 5.28
C ARG A 72 4.46 9.65 6.08
N PRO A 73 5.08 8.47 6.16
CA PRO A 73 4.59 7.37 6.98
C PRO A 73 4.74 7.67 8.46
N PHE A 74 3.91 7.03 9.29
CA PHE A 74 3.98 7.14 10.75
C PHE A 74 4.88 6.06 11.35
N SER A 75 4.94 4.90 10.71
CA SER A 75 5.55 3.67 11.25
C SER A 75 7.01 3.44 10.84
N TRP A 76 7.52 4.15 9.82
CA TRP A 76 8.90 4.05 9.32
C TRP A 76 9.44 5.39 8.80
N SER A 77 10.73 5.44 8.42
CA SER A 77 11.43 6.68 8.04
C SER A 77 10.99 7.27 6.70
N GLY A 78 10.54 6.43 5.77
CA GLY A 78 10.08 6.86 4.45
C GLY A 78 9.82 5.69 3.52
N TYR A 79 9.30 6.00 2.33
CA TYR A 79 9.14 5.05 1.24
C TYR A 79 10.31 5.17 0.27
N LYS A 80 10.65 4.06 -0.38
CA LYS A 80 11.55 4.03 -1.53
C LYS A 80 10.82 3.34 -2.68
N PHE A 81 10.56 4.09 -3.74
CA PHE A 81 9.93 3.59 -4.96
C PHE A 81 10.96 3.49 -6.08
N ILE A 82 10.86 2.43 -6.88
CA ILE A 82 11.66 2.19 -8.07
C ILE A 82 10.67 1.78 -9.15
N ILE A 83 10.54 2.59 -10.19
CA ILE A 83 9.63 2.34 -11.31
C ILE A 83 10.48 2.32 -12.57
N GLU A 84 10.36 1.25 -13.34
CA GLU A 84 11.12 1.01 -14.55
C GLU A 84 10.17 0.66 -15.70
N GLU A 85 10.39 1.28 -16.86
CA GLU A 85 9.79 0.88 -18.12
C GLU A 85 10.74 -0.07 -18.85
N LYS A 86 10.25 -1.24 -19.23
CA LYS A 86 10.96 -2.19 -20.10
C LYS A 86 10.21 -2.32 -21.41
N ARG A 87 10.85 -1.92 -22.51
CA ARG A 87 10.38 -2.19 -23.87
C ARG A 87 10.98 -3.51 -24.35
N THR A 88 10.11 -4.47 -24.67
CA THR A 88 10.53 -5.73 -25.28
C THR A 88 9.95 -5.81 -26.68
N ALA A 89 10.80 -6.06 -27.68
CA ALA A 89 10.41 -6.10 -29.10
C ALA A 89 9.25 -7.08 -29.43
N LEU A 90 9.01 -8.07 -28.57
CA LEU A 90 7.98 -9.11 -28.73
C LEU A 90 6.74 -8.93 -27.84
N MET A 91 6.80 -8.11 -26.78
CA MET A 91 5.75 -8.02 -25.74
C MET A 91 5.22 -6.59 -25.51
N GLY A 92 5.66 -5.62 -26.32
CA GLY A 92 5.29 -4.22 -26.16
C GLY A 92 5.96 -3.54 -24.97
N ARG A 93 5.30 -2.50 -24.44
CA ARG A 93 5.72 -1.72 -23.28
C ARG A 93 5.31 -2.44 -21.98
N SER A 94 6.27 -2.77 -21.11
CA SER A 94 5.97 -3.35 -19.80
C SER A 94 6.47 -2.45 -18.67
N VAL A 95 5.67 -2.30 -17.62
CA VAL A 95 6.00 -1.47 -16.45
C VAL A 95 6.28 -2.39 -15.27
N SER A 96 7.46 -2.22 -14.67
CA SER A 96 7.85 -2.91 -13.44
C SER A 96 8.04 -1.88 -12.34
N ALA A 97 7.27 -1.99 -11.27
CA ALA A 97 7.31 -1.08 -10.14
C ALA A 97 7.64 -1.86 -8.87
N SER A 98 8.52 -1.34 -8.02
CA SER A 98 8.79 -1.89 -6.70
C SER A 98 8.83 -0.79 -5.64
N GLY A 99 8.27 -1.08 -4.48
CA GLY A 99 8.21 -0.18 -3.34
C GLY A 99 8.73 -0.88 -2.08
N LYS A 100 9.42 -0.13 -1.22
CA LYS A 100 9.85 -0.59 0.11
C LYS A 100 9.63 0.50 1.16
N GLY A 101 9.32 0.10 2.38
CA GLY A 101 9.17 0.99 3.54
C GLY A 101 9.19 0.19 4.84
N GLY A 102 10.20 0.40 5.69
CA GLY A 102 10.35 -0.37 6.93
C GLY A 102 10.37 -1.89 6.70
N THR A 103 9.30 -2.56 7.13
CA THR A 103 9.11 -4.03 6.96
C THR A 103 8.27 -4.40 5.74
N TRP A 104 7.70 -3.41 5.06
CA TRP A 104 6.87 -3.57 3.88
C TRP A 104 7.69 -3.53 2.60
N SER A 105 7.35 -4.41 1.65
CA SER A 105 7.87 -4.39 0.29
C SER A 105 6.84 -4.95 -0.67
N LEU A 106 6.71 -4.34 -1.85
CA LEU A 106 5.80 -4.78 -2.90
C LEU A 106 6.47 -4.67 -4.26
N SER A 107 6.25 -5.64 -5.13
CA SER A 107 6.67 -5.60 -6.54
C SER A 107 5.48 -5.88 -7.44
N ILE A 108 5.27 -5.02 -8.43
CA ILE A 108 4.17 -5.07 -9.37
C ILE A 108 4.76 -5.09 -10.77
N ARG A 109 4.26 -5.98 -11.62
CA ARG A 109 4.57 -6.00 -13.05
C ARG A 109 3.27 -5.93 -13.82
N GLN A 110 3.18 -4.99 -14.75
CA GLN A 110 2.03 -4.82 -15.62
C GLN A 110 2.49 -4.73 -17.07
N ASN A 111 1.70 -5.32 -17.97
CA ASN A 111 1.90 -5.18 -19.40
C ASN A 111 1.28 -3.87 -19.90
N GLU A 112 1.51 -3.59 -21.18
CA GLU A 112 1.01 -2.41 -21.88
C GLU A 112 -0.51 -2.25 -21.71
N TYR A 113 -0.96 -1.02 -21.50
CA TYR A 113 -2.38 -0.73 -21.50
C TYR A 113 -2.87 -0.60 -22.94
N ASP A 114 -3.52 -1.66 -23.43
CA ASP A 114 -4.14 -1.69 -24.76
C ASP A 114 -5.66 -1.93 -24.64
N PRO A 115 -6.44 -0.87 -24.38
CA PRO A 115 -7.89 -0.99 -24.19
C PRO A 115 -8.60 -1.35 -25.49
N GLU A 116 -8.05 -1.00 -26.65
CA GLU A 116 -8.65 -1.28 -27.95
C GLU A 116 -8.63 -2.78 -28.26
N ASN A 117 -7.51 -3.45 -28.00
CA ASN A 117 -7.42 -4.89 -28.18
C ASN A 117 -8.32 -5.66 -27.20
N PHE A 118 -8.45 -5.18 -25.95
CA PHE A 118 -9.43 -5.73 -25.01
C PHE A 118 -10.86 -5.61 -25.55
N LEU A 119 -11.26 -4.43 -26.03
CA LEU A 119 -12.59 -4.22 -26.60
C LEU A 119 -12.82 -5.07 -27.86
N ARG A 120 -11.78 -5.24 -28.71
CA ARG A 120 -11.84 -6.17 -29.85
C ARG A 120 -12.11 -7.60 -29.39
N MET A 121 -11.36 -8.11 -28.41
CA MET A 121 -11.61 -9.45 -27.85
C MET A 121 -13.01 -9.61 -27.29
N CYS A 122 -13.52 -8.63 -26.54
CA CYS A 122 -14.89 -8.67 -26.03
C CYS A 122 -15.94 -8.67 -27.15
N SER A 123 -15.72 -7.91 -28.22
CA SER A 123 -16.62 -7.89 -29.38
C SER A 123 -16.65 -9.22 -30.13
N LEU A 124 -15.53 -9.94 -30.20
CA LEU A 124 -15.46 -11.26 -30.82
C LEU A 124 -16.24 -12.31 -30.03
N LEU A 125 -16.15 -12.26 -28.69
CA LEU A 125 -16.94 -13.11 -27.79
C LEU A 125 -18.45 -12.89 -27.93
N ASN A 126 -18.88 -11.64 -28.09
CA ASN A 126 -20.31 -11.31 -28.28
C ASN A 126 -20.83 -11.62 -29.70
N GLN A 127 -19.97 -11.97 -30.65
CA GLN A 127 -20.38 -12.36 -32.02
C GLN A 127 -20.59 -13.87 -32.17
N GLU A 128 -20.17 -14.67 -31.19
CA GLU A 128 -20.34 -16.14 -31.20
C GLU A 128 -21.61 -16.61 -30.46
N GLU A 129 -22.42 -15.71 -29.88
CA GLU A 129 -23.79 -15.94 -29.38
C GLU A 129 -24.87 -15.49 -30.38
#